data_AF-A0A0M8YQ26-F1
#
_entry.id   AF-A0A0M8YQ26-F1
#
_cell.length_a   1.000
_cell.length_b   1.000
_cell.length_c   1.000
_cell.angle_alpha   90.00
_cell.angle_beta   90.00
_cell.angle_gamma   90.00
#
_symmetry.space_group_name_H-M   'P 1'
#
loop_
_entity.id
_entity.type
_entity.pdbx_description
1 polymer ?
#
loop_
_entity_poly.entity_id
_entity_poly.type
_entity_poly.pdbx_seq_one_letter_code
_entity_poly.pdbx_strand_id
1 'polypeptide(L)'
;MRAACRRTSRAWLGVFTAGLLASGSLALSPPAGAAASVTTRDAAEVRETEEVRGAGEARDPESSVAGAMGAFLSSGAYGVARIGELERWLGGRELRVGHTYLPGDLWKNIESPPGFLDAWADWRNEKADRLFVLNVPMLERNEARVPDAEVRRLLRLGAAGSYDHHFRTLARRLVDLNATDTVVVLGWEMNGTTYTHRCGPDPEAWKAYWNRIVTAMRSVPGQKFRFDFNPSRGRDAVPWTECYPGDDVVDIIGMDSYDQPPGSSFDEHVNEPYGLRKQIEFAAEHGKLISYPEWGLFRNGDNPEYMRRMLEWMNLHKPLYHTITDYCPHGVWQCDDNPRSSLVFRQMLYGKEPELPTQPAPEPTRPQPEPTKPEPTPTQPEPKPAPTPTPTPTQPAPTPTQPEPKPVPTPTPTPTPTQPEPEPKPAPTPTPTPTPTPTPTQPKPDPEPKPAPTPTPTPTQPEPKPAPTEPTPVPLPTPVPQPNCWSLDLGSWVESWIGGPVCVPKDSWKEESGLGWKDALKGVWPF
;
A
#
# COMPACT_ATOMS: atom_id res chain seq x y z
N MET A 1 27.13 68.09 -23.13
CA MET A 1 27.67 69.31 -22.49
C MET A 1 28.37 68.90 -21.21
N ARG A 2 29.57 69.44 -20.98
CA ARG A 2 30.44 69.15 -19.82
C ARG A 2 29.88 69.80 -18.55
N ALA A 3 29.93 69.09 -17.42
CA ALA A 3 30.26 69.68 -16.11
C ALA A 3 30.66 68.55 -15.15
N ALA A 4 31.85 68.69 -14.59
CA ALA A 4 32.46 67.80 -13.63
C ALA A 4 32.17 68.28 -12.20
N CYS A 5 32.13 67.36 -11.23
CA CYS A 5 32.77 67.61 -9.93
C CYS A 5 33.14 66.30 -9.24
N ARG A 6 34.39 66.23 -8.77
CA ARG A 6 35.03 65.13 -8.02
C ARG A 6 34.91 65.37 -6.51
N ARG A 7 35.31 64.32 -5.77
CA ARG A 7 35.79 64.21 -4.36
C ARG A 7 34.70 63.75 -3.36
N THR A 8 34.94 62.80 -2.45
CA THR A 8 36.20 62.32 -1.85
C THR A 8 36.02 60.94 -1.22
N SER A 9 37.10 60.16 -1.28
CA SER A 9 37.37 58.93 -0.55
C SER A 9 37.69 59.18 0.92
N ARG A 10 37.41 58.20 1.79
CA ARG A 10 38.35 57.68 2.81
C ARG A 10 37.80 56.42 3.50
N ALA A 11 38.51 55.31 3.25
CA ALA A 11 38.58 54.15 4.12
C ALA A 11 39.42 54.46 5.37
N TRP A 12 39.23 53.70 6.45
CA TRP A 12 40.32 53.34 7.36
C TRP A 12 40.11 51.94 7.96
N LEU A 13 41.18 51.15 7.89
CA LEU A 13 41.43 49.84 8.48
C LEU A 13 42.00 50.02 9.91
N GLY A 14 42.00 48.95 10.71
CA GLY A 14 42.93 48.73 11.83
C GLY A 14 42.32 47.86 12.95
N VAL A 15 42.47 46.52 12.99
CA VAL A 15 43.63 45.66 13.32
C VAL A 15 43.68 45.23 14.81
N PHE A 16 43.57 43.90 15.00
CA PHE A 16 44.15 42.95 15.97
C PHE A 16 44.51 43.36 17.42
N THR A 17 44.14 42.49 18.38
CA THR A 17 45.13 41.74 19.21
C THR A 17 44.50 40.57 19.97
N ALA A 18 45.31 39.51 20.11
CA ALA A 18 45.08 38.27 20.83
C ALA A 18 45.37 38.40 22.34
N GLY A 19 44.84 37.46 23.14
CA GLY A 19 45.20 37.31 24.55
C GLY A 19 44.80 35.94 25.10
N LEU A 20 45.74 34.99 25.04
CA LEU A 20 45.75 33.73 25.79
C LEU A 20 46.30 34.00 27.19
N LEU A 21 45.79 33.39 28.26
CA LEU A 21 46.59 33.01 29.44
C LEU A 21 45.86 31.97 30.31
N ALA A 22 46.65 31.00 30.75
CA ALA A 22 46.32 29.80 31.49
C ALA A 22 46.57 29.97 33.02
N SER A 23 46.33 28.86 33.75
CA SER A 23 46.69 28.53 35.16
C SER A 23 45.47 28.54 36.10
N GLY A 24 45.24 27.57 36.98
CA GLY A 24 46.02 26.42 37.43
C GLY A 24 45.37 25.86 38.70
N SER A 25 45.52 24.56 38.90
CA SER A 25 44.79 23.64 39.80
C SER A 25 44.97 23.84 41.32
N LEU A 26 44.02 23.31 42.11
CA LEU A 26 44.31 22.66 43.39
C LEU A 26 43.44 21.41 43.58
N ALA A 27 44.09 20.38 44.12
CA ALA A 27 43.68 18.98 44.17
C ALA A 27 42.88 18.62 45.42
N LEU A 28 42.12 17.52 45.32
CA LEU A 28 41.85 16.51 46.36
C LEU A 28 41.29 15.25 45.66
N SER A 29 41.79 14.06 46.02
CA SER A 29 41.36 12.72 45.52
C SER A 29 41.10 11.78 46.72
N PRO A 30 40.76 10.48 46.55
CA PRO A 30 39.43 9.90 46.28
C PRO A 30 39.07 8.83 47.36
N PRO A 31 38.06 7.93 47.16
CA PRO A 31 38.30 6.59 46.59
C PRO A 31 37.06 6.04 45.81
N ALA A 32 36.98 4.85 45.19
CA ALA A 32 37.82 3.84 44.55
C ALA A 32 36.82 2.86 43.88
N GLY A 33 37.11 2.25 42.73
CA GLY A 33 36.21 1.25 42.13
C GLY A 33 36.49 0.83 40.68
N ALA A 34 37.61 0.14 40.49
CA ALA A 34 37.89 -0.90 39.47
C ALA A 34 37.61 -0.66 37.97
N ALA A 35 38.74 -0.53 37.25
CA ALA A 35 38.98 -0.92 35.85
C ALA A 35 38.74 -2.45 35.63
N ALA A 36 38.74 -3.05 34.44
CA ALA A 36 39.36 -2.71 33.17
C ALA A 36 38.74 -3.53 32.02
N SER A 37 39.02 -3.04 30.81
CA SER A 37 38.70 -3.56 29.48
C SER A 37 39.44 -4.87 29.14
N VAL A 38 38.83 -5.71 28.30
CA VAL A 38 39.43 -6.95 27.77
C VAL A 38 39.70 -6.82 26.26
N THR A 39 40.95 -7.09 25.90
CA THR A 39 41.52 -7.25 24.55
C THR A 39 41.21 -8.62 23.93
N THR A 40 41.29 -8.68 22.60
CA THR A 40 41.03 -9.81 21.71
C THR A 40 42.17 -10.85 21.60
N ARG A 41 41.80 -12.04 21.09
CA ARG A 41 42.55 -13.29 20.77
C ARG A 41 42.70 -14.24 21.96
N ASP A 42 42.36 -15.52 21.89
CA ASP A 42 42.69 -16.52 20.87
C ASP A 42 41.66 -17.66 20.78
N ALA A 43 41.67 -18.35 19.64
CA ALA A 43 40.90 -19.57 19.38
C ALA A 43 41.66 -20.80 19.88
N ALA A 44 41.01 -21.69 20.65
CA ALA A 44 41.21 -23.14 20.64
C ALA A 44 40.31 -23.84 21.68
N GLU A 45 39.55 -24.83 21.20
CA GLU A 45 39.35 -26.13 21.85
C GLU A 45 38.52 -26.18 23.15
N VAL A 46 37.22 -26.45 23.02
CA VAL A 46 36.46 -27.16 24.06
C VAL A 46 35.74 -28.36 23.44
N ARG A 47 36.07 -29.50 24.03
CA ARG A 47 35.57 -30.85 23.79
C ARG A 47 34.05 -30.96 23.88
N GLU A 48 33.53 -31.91 23.09
CA GLU A 48 32.24 -32.55 23.22
C GLU A 48 31.88 -32.88 24.68
N THR A 49 30.69 -32.43 25.07
CA THR A 49 29.76 -33.22 25.87
C THR A 49 28.37 -33.03 25.27
N GLU A 50 27.89 -34.05 24.56
CA GLU A 50 26.47 -34.22 24.27
C GLU A 50 25.70 -34.33 25.59
N GLU A 51 24.72 -33.45 25.79
CA GLU A 51 23.56 -33.78 26.61
C GLU A 51 22.29 -33.29 25.92
N VAL A 52 21.51 -34.27 25.49
CA VAL A 52 20.19 -34.16 24.86
C VAL A 52 19.23 -33.43 25.79
N ARG A 53 18.65 -32.31 25.33
CA ARG A 53 17.33 -31.82 25.76
C ARG A 53 16.70 -30.99 24.65
N GLY A 54 15.64 -31.54 24.08
CA GLY A 54 14.78 -30.84 23.13
C GLY A 54 14.06 -29.67 23.78
N ALA A 55 14.03 -28.57 23.04
CA ALA A 55 12.94 -27.62 22.99
C ALA A 55 12.99 -27.07 21.56
N GLY A 56 11.93 -27.30 20.78
CA GLY A 56 11.82 -26.64 19.48
C GLY A 56 11.89 -25.14 19.71
N GLU A 57 12.88 -24.49 19.11
CA GLU A 57 12.88 -23.04 18.98
C GLU A 57 11.55 -22.67 18.32
N ALA A 58 10.70 -21.98 19.08
CA ALA A 58 9.60 -21.24 18.51
C ALA A 58 10.22 -20.24 17.54
N ARG A 59 10.16 -20.55 16.24
CA ARG A 59 10.52 -19.60 15.19
C ARG A 59 9.73 -18.31 15.48
N ASP A 60 10.41 -17.17 15.52
CA ASP A 60 9.74 -15.88 15.67
C ASP A 60 8.59 -15.81 14.65
N PRO A 61 7.36 -15.50 15.08
CA PRO A 61 6.23 -15.34 14.16
C PRO A 61 6.51 -14.33 13.04
N GLU A 62 7.42 -13.38 13.28
CA GLU A 62 7.88 -12.42 12.28
C GLU A 62 8.76 -13.07 11.18
N SER A 63 9.55 -14.09 11.54
CA SER A 63 10.40 -14.83 10.60
C SER A 63 9.59 -15.70 9.64
N SER A 64 8.40 -16.15 10.04
CA SER A 64 7.54 -16.98 9.17
C SER A 64 6.82 -16.15 8.10
N VAL A 65 6.51 -14.88 8.37
CA VAL A 65 5.76 -14.00 7.47
C VAL A 65 6.68 -13.14 6.59
N ALA A 66 7.97 -12.99 6.92
CA ALA A 66 8.91 -12.22 6.10
C ALA A 66 8.86 -12.62 4.60
N GLY A 67 8.70 -11.63 3.73
CA GLY A 67 8.50 -11.79 2.29
C GLY A 67 7.15 -12.37 1.90
N ALA A 68 6.13 -12.35 2.77
CA ALA A 68 4.80 -12.81 2.44
C ALA A 68 4.18 -11.95 1.34
N MET A 69 3.59 -12.64 0.36
CA MET A 69 2.98 -12.03 -0.80
C MET A 69 1.46 -12.13 -0.71
N GLY A 70 0.78 -11.08 -1.16
CA GLY A 70 -0.64 -11.06 -1.41
C GLY A 70 -1.00 -10.25 -2.65
N ALA A 71 -2.29 -9.98 -2.79
CA ALA A 71 -2.80 -9.11 -3.82
C ALA A 71 -4.08 -8.42 -3.35
N PHE A 72 -4.31 -7.20 -3.82
CA PHE A 72 -5.64 -6.59 -3.77
C PHE A 72 -6.44 -7.03 -4.99
N LEU A 73 -7.52 -7.78 -4.76
CA LEU A 73 -8.35 -8.41 -5.82
C LEU A 73 -9.79 -7.88 -5.88
N SER A 74 -10.22 -7.19 -4.82
CA SER A 74 -11.47 -6.45 -4.60
C SER A 74 -11.62 -6.23 -3.09
N SER A 75 -12.45 -5.28 -2.64
CA SER A 75 -12.50 -4.94 -1.21
C SER A 75 -13.33 -5.89 -0.34
N GLY A 76 -14.33 -6.57 -0.91
CA GLY A 76 -15.27 -7.42 -0.16
C GLY A 76 -14.94 -8.92 -0.18
N ALA A 77 -15.90 -9.74 0.22
CA ALA A 77 -15.81 -11.21 0.16
C ALA A 77 -15.45 -11.75 -1.23
N TYR A 78 -15.77 -11.01 -2.29
CA TYR A 78 -15.37 -11.34 -3.65
C TYR A 78 -13.84 -11.30 -3.85
N GLY A 79 -13.15 -10.35 -3.19
CA GLY A 79 -11.69 -10.30 -3.18
C GLY A 79 -11.09 -11.54 -2.52
N VAL A 80 -11.65 -11.97 -1.39
CA VAL A 80 -11.25 -13.21 -0.70
C VAL A 80 -11.41 -14.44 -1.60
N ALA A 81 -12.56 -14.57 -2.27
CA ALA A 81 -12.84 -15.69 -3.17
C ALA A 81 -11.83 -15.79 -4.32
N ARG A 82 -11.34 -14.64 -4.82
CA ARG A 82 -10.36 -14.57 -5.91
C ARG A 82 -8.94 -14.93 -5.50
N ILE A 83 -8.61 -14.96 -4.20
CA ILE A 83 -7.27 -15.35 -3.74
C ILE A 83 -6.92 -16.74 -4.29
N GLY A 84 -7.81 -17.72 -4.11
CA GLY A 84 -7.58 -19.08 -4.60
C GLY A 84 -7.52 -19.18 -6.13
N GLU A 85 -8.16 -18.27 -6.87
CA GLU A 85 -8.04 -18.20 -8.33
C GLU A 85 -6.65 -17.71 -8.75
N LEU A 86 -6.15 -16.66 -8.10
CA LEU A 86 -4.80 -16.16 -8.35
C LEU A 86 -3.74 -17.20 -7.95
N GLU A 87 -3.88 -17.89 -6.82
CA GLU A 87 -2.98 -18.98 -6.40
C GLU A 87 -2.91 -20.08 -7.47
N ARG A 88 -4.05 -20.49 -8.04
CA ARG A 88 -4.08 -21.46 -9.14
C ARG A 88 -3.40 -20.94 -10.40
N TRP A 89 -3.59 -19.68 -10.74
CA TRP A 89 -2.91 -19.06 -11.87
C TRP A 89 -1.38 -19.03 -11.67
N LEU A 90 -0.93 -18.82 -10.44
CA LEU A 90 0.48 -18.89 -10.00
C LEU A 90 1.00 -20.32 -9.76
N GLY A 91 0.35 -21.35 -10.29
CA GLY A 91 0.83 -22.73 -10.19
C GLY A 91 0.75 -23.30 -8.76
N GLY A 92 -0.20 -22.81 -7.96
CA GLY A 92 -0.42 -23.25 -6.58
C GLY A 92 0.45 -22.54 -5.55
N ARG A 93 1.08 -21.41 -5.91
CA ARG A 93 1.79 -20.56 -4.95
C ARG A 93 0.78 -19.97 -3.97
N GLU A 94 0.93 -20.29 -2.70
CA GLU A 94 0.05 -19.77 -1.65
C GLU A 94 0.27 -18.27 -1.42
N LEU A 95 -0.84 -17.53 -1.36
CA LEU A 95 -0.89 -16.14 -0.91
C LEU A 95 -1.07 -16.12 0.60
N ARG A 96 -0.17 -15.43 1.29
CA ARG A 96 -0.18 -15.35 2.77
C ARG A 96 -0.65 -13.99 3.28
N VAL A 97 -0.96 -13.05 2.40
CA VAL A 97 -1.42 -11.72 2.78
C VAL A 97 -2.78 -11.45 2.14
N GLY A 98 -3.79 -11.24 2.97
CA GLY A 98 -5.09 -10.74 2.56
C GLY A 98 -5.10 -9.24 2.72
N HIS A 99 -5.37 -8.49 1.65
CA HIS A 99 -5.29 -7.04 1.63
C HIS A 99 -6.56 -6.41 1.07
N THR A 100 -7.07 -5.40 1.78
CA THR A 100 -8.29 -4.69 1.40
C THR A 100 -8.33 -3.26 1.94
N TYR A 101 -9.34 -2.49 1.51
CA TYR A 101 -9.60 -1.11 1.87
C TYR A 101 -10.99 -0.98 2.47
N LEU A 102 -11.10 -0.22 3.56
CA LEU A 102 -12.40 0.25 4.02
C LEU A 102 -12.90 1.40 3.13
N PRO A 103 -14.20 1.44 2.80
CA PRO A 103 -14.77 2.60 2.12
C PRO A 103 -14.68 3.84 3.00
N GLY A 104 -14.17 4.93 2.44
CA GLY A 104 -13.94 6.19 3.15
C GLY A 104 -14.98 7.28 2.89
N ASP A 105 -16.11 6.97 2.29
CA ASP A 105 -17.17 7.95 1.98
C ASP A 105 -17.89 8.46 3.23
N LEU A 106 -18.14 7.57 4.20
CA LEU A 106 -18.87 7.86 5.44
C LEU A 106 -18.18 7.20 6.64
N TRP A 107 -18.26 7.84 7.82
CA TRP A 107 -17.72 7.26 9.06
C TRP A 107 -18.18 5.83 9.34
N LYS A 108 -19.46 5.52 9.13
CA LYS A 108 -20.01 4.16 9.35
C LYS A 108 -19.30 3.08 8.51
N ASN A 109 -18.74 3.47 7.35
CA ASN A 109 -18.02 2.56 6.46
C ASN A 109 -16.54 2.44 6.88
N ILE A 110 -15.95 3.50 7.43
CA ILE A 110 -14.63 3.43 8.09
C ILE A 110 -14.70 2.60 9.38
N GLU A 111 -15.85 2.58 10.05
CA GLU A 111 -16.06 1.67 11.17
C GLU A 111 -16.18 0.20 10.72
N SER A 112 -16.23 -0.08 9.41
CA SER A 112 -16.60 -1.33 8.73
C SER A 112 -18.12 -1.57 8.64
N PRO A 113 -18.72 -1.67 7.43
CA PRO A 113 -20.10 -2.11 7.29
C PRO A 113 -20.31 -3.53 7.87
N PRO A 114 -21.50 -3.87 8.39
CA PRO A 114 -21.80 -5.23 8.85
C PRO A 114 -21.49 -6.27 7.77
N GLY A 115 -20.76 -7.33 8.13
CA GLY A 115 -20.39 -8.40 7.20
C GLY A 115 -19.18 -8.10 6.30
N PHE A 116 -18.67 -6.86 6.27
CA PHE A 116 -17.60 -6.48 5.34
C PHE A 116 -16.27 -7.17 5.68
N LEU A 117 -15.93 -7.26 6.97
CA LEU A 117 -14.66 -7.82 7.43
C LEU A 117 -14.73 -9.33 7.70
N ASP A 118 -15.93 -9.91 7.77
CA ASP A 118 -16.14 -11.30 8.20
C ASP A 118 -15.36 -12.28 7.32
N ALA A 119 -15.50 -12.19 5.99
CA ALA A 119 -14.79 -13.06 5.05
C ALA A 119 -13.26 -12.90 5.13
N TRP A 120 -12.77 -11.70 5.41
CA TRP A 120 -11.34 -11.43 5.56
C TRP A 120 -10.79 -11.98 6.88
N ALA A 121 -11.54 -11.80 7.96
CA ALA A 121 -11.20 -12.34 9.26
C ALA A 121 -11.21 -13.87 9.25
N ASP A 122 -12.25 -14.49 8.66
CA ASP A 122 -12.33 -15.94 8.49
C ASP A 122 -11.11 -16.46 7.71
N TRP A 123 -10.80 -15.86 6.56
CA TRP A 123 -9.63 -16.23 5.76
C TRP A 123 -8.31 -16.08 6.55
N ARG A 124 -8.16 -15.02 7.34
CA ARG A 124 -6.98 -14.83 8.20
C ARG A 124 -6.91 -15.91 9.28
N ASN A 125 -8.03 -16.21 9.93
CA ASN A 125 -8.11 -17.11 11.07
C ASN A 125 -7.94 -18.59 10.68
N GLU A 126 -8.13 -18.95 9.41
CA GLU A 126 -7.90 -20.30 8.90
C GLU A 126 -6.44 -20.80 9.05
N LYS A 127 -5.45 -19.91 8.99
CA LYS A 127 -4.03 -20.27 9.09
C LYS A 127 -3.23 -19.22 9.86
N ALA A 128 -2.42 -19.68 10.82
CA ALA A 128 -1.62 -18.81 11.68
C ALA A 128 -0.56 -17.98 10.92
N ASP A 129 -0.04 -18.49 9.80
CA ASP A 129 1.01 -17.86 8.99
C ASP A 129 0.48 -16.90 7.90
N ARG A 130 -0.84 -16.66 7.87
CA ARG A 130 -1.42 -15.57 7.06
C ARG A 130 -1.17 -14.20 7.70
N LEU A 131 -1.57 -13.14 7.02
CA LEU A 131 -1.58 -11.78 7.51
C LEU A 131 -2.80 -11.07 6.94
N PHE A 132 -3.53 -10.35 7.78
CA PHE A 132 -4.58 -9.45 7.30
C PHE A 132 -4.08 -8.01 7.34
N VAL A 133 -4.14 -7.35 6.18
CA VAL A 133 -3.72 -5.96 5.96
C VAL A 133 -4.95 -5.15 5.57
N LEU A 134 -5.22 -4.09 6.32
CA LEU A 134 -6.40 -3.26 6.16
C LEU A 134 -6.02 -1.79 5.98
N ASN A 135 -6.29 -1.24 4.80
CA ASN A 135 -6.18 0.20 4.56
C ASN A 135 -7.38 0.92 5.19
N VAL A 136 -7.08 1.86 6.10
CA VAL A 136 -8.08 2.58 6.91
C VAL A 136 -7.97 4.09 6.67
N PRO A 137 -9.01 4.74 6.12
CA PRO A 137 -9.03 6.19 5.98
C PRO A 137 -9.00 6.87 7.36
N MET A 138 -8.27 7.98 7.49
CA MET A 138 -8.33 8.77 8.74
C MET A 138 -9.54 9.71 8.78
N LEU A 139 -10.16 10.01 7.64
CA LEU A 139 -11.30 10.92 7.52
C LEU A 139 -12.31 10.37 6.52
N GLU A 140 -13.60 10.60 6.78
CA GLU A 140 -14.65 10.36 5.79
C GLU A 140 -14.57 11.34 4.60
N ARG A 141 -15.43 11.14 3.59
CA ARG A 141 -15.36 11.84 2.31
C ARG A 141 -13.97 11.73 1.71
N ASN A 142 -13.35 10.57 1.85
CA ASN A 142 -11.91 10.41 1.65
C ASN A 142 -11.46 10.80 0.23
N GLU A 143 -12.30 10.55 -0.77
CA GLU A 143 -12.00 10.88 -2.18
C GLU A 143 -12.87 12.03 -2.74
N ALA A 144 -13.57 12.75 -1.86
CA ALA A 144 -14.52 13.79 -2.27
C ALA A 144 -13.86 15.13 -2.69
N ARG A 145 -12.53 15.15 -2.87
CA ARG A 145 -11.73 16.34 -3.23
C ARG A 145 -11.99 17.54 -2.31
N VAL A 146 -11.95 17.30 -1.00
CA VAL A 146 -12.20 18.32 0.02
C VAL A 146 -11.11 19.42 -0.05
N PRO A 147 -11.47 20.72 -0.07
CA PRO A 147 -10.50 21.82 -0.12
C PRO A 147 -9.56 21.88 1.11
N ASP A 148 -8.34 22.37 0.93
CA ASP A 148 -7.32 22.43 1.99
C ASP A 148 -7.78 23.15 3.27
N ALA A 149 -8.53 24.25 3.14
CA ALA A 149 -9.04 24.96 4.31
C ALA A 149 -9.93 24.08 5.19
N GLU A 150 -10.73 23.21 4.57
CA GLU A 150 -11.59 22.27 5.26
C GLU A 150 -10.80 21.05 5.76
N VAL A 151 -9.86 20.51 4.98
CA VAL A 151 -8.98 19.43 5.46
C VAL A 151 -8.20 19.87 6.70
N ARG A 152 -7.62 21.07 6.70
CA ARG A 152 -6.96 21.66 7.88
C ARG A 152 -7.87 21.65 9.10
N ARG A 153 -9.13 22.06 8.93
CA ARG A 153 -10.13 22.08 10.02
C ARG A 153 -10.41 20.67 10.52
N LEU A 154 -10.63 19.72 9.62
CA LEU A 154 -10.90 18.31 9.95
C LEU A 154 -9.73 17.65 10.66
N LEU A 155 -8.49 17.85 10.19
CA LEU A 155 -7.28 17.34 10.86
C LEU A 155 -7.16 17.88 12.29
N ARG A 156 -7.46 19.17 12.52
CA ARG A 156 -7.42 19.76 13.87
C ARG A 156 -8.52 19.21 14.78
N LEU A 157 -9.71 18.94 14.24
CA LEU A 157 -10.78 18.28 14.98
C LEU A 157 -10.39 16.84 15.36
N GLY A 158 -9.74 16.13 14.44
CA GLY A 158 -9.17 14.81 14.68
C GLY A 158 -8.08 14.84 15.75
N ALA A 159 -7.14 15.78 15.66
CA ALA A 159 -6.10 15.99 16.66
C ALA A 159 -6.68 16.32 18.06
N ALA A 160 -7.83 16.98 18.11
CA ALA A 160 -8.58 17.25 19.34
C ALA A 160 -9.40 16.03 19.85
N GLY A 161 -9.39 14.90 19.14
CA GLY A 161 -10.04 13.65 19.53
C GLY A 161 -11.50 13.50 19.11
N SER A 162 -12.00 14.37 18.21
CA SER A 162 -13.43 14.39 17.82
C SER A 162 -13.89 13.07 17.17
N TYR A 163 -12.96 12.32 16.57
CA TYR A 163 -13.25 11.14 15.77
C TYR A 163 -12.77 9.82 16.38
N ASP A 164 -12.15 9.84 17.57
CA ASP A 164 -11.55 8.65 18.21
C ASP A 164 -12.52 7.47 18.38
N HIS A 165 -13.80 7.77 18.57
CA HIS A 165 -14.82 6.75 18.80
C HIS A 165 -15.02 5.84 17.58
N HIS A 166 -14.86 6.35 16.36
CA HIS A 166 -14.95 5.56 15.13
C HIS A 166 -13.85 4.49 15.09
N PHE A 167 -12.61 4.87 15.43
CA PHE A 167 -11.49 3.94 15.44
C PHE A 167 -11.54 2.95 16.59
N ARG A 168 -12.09 3.33 17.77
CA ARG A 168 -12.44 2.37 18.82
C ARG A 168 -13.49 1.37 18.36
N THR A 169 -14.47 1.80 17.57
CA THR A 169 -15.50 0.91 17.02
C THR A 169 -14.90 -0.08 16.03
N LEU A 170 -14.06 0.38 15.08
CA LEU A 170 -13.36 -0.50 14.16
C LEU A 170 -12.47 -1.52 14.91
N ALA A 171 -11.68 -1.04 15.87
CA ALA A 171 -10.81 -1.89 16.67
C ALA A 171 -11.57 -2.99 17.43
N ARG A 172 -12.72 -2.67 18.05
CA ARG A 172 -13.59 -3.67 18.68
C ARG A 172 -14.07 -4.70 17.68
N ARG A 173 -14.55 -4.27 16.51
CA ARG A 173 -15.03 -5.19 15.46
C ARG A 173 -13.95 -6.17 15.00
N LEU A 174 -12.72 -5.69 14.79
CA LEU A 174 -11.59 -6.55 14.45
C LEU A 174 -11.28 -7.56 15.55
N VAL A 175 -11.29 -7.14 16.82
CA VAL A 175 -11.08 -8.04 17.97
C VAL A 175 -12.21 -9.07 18.09
N ASP A 176 -13.47 -8.65 17.93
CA ASP A 176 -14.65 -9.52 18.02
C ASP A 176 -14.63 -10.61 16.91
N LEU A 177 -14.05 -10.29 15.75
CA LEU A 177 -13.82 -11.22 14.64
C LEU A 177 -12.52 -12.05 14.78
N ASN A 178 -11.84 -11.96 15.94
CA ASN A 178 -10.55 -12.61 16.20
C ASN A 178 -9.40 -12.19 15.24
N ALA A 179 -9.58 -11.13 14.44
CA ALA A 179 -8.54 -10.53 13.59
C ALA A 179 -7.62 -9.60 14.40
N THR A 180 -7.18 -10.07 15.58
CA THR A 180 -6.53 -9.25 16.61
C THR A 180 -5.16 -8.72 16.21
N ASP A 181 -4.50 -9.32 15.23
CA ASP A 181 -3.14 -9.02 14.77
C ASP A 181 -3.10 -8.33 13.39
N THR A 182 -4.24 -7.74 12.99
CA THR A 182 -4.38 -6.97 11.75
C THR A 182 -3.29 -5.89 11.63
N VAL A 183 -2.65 -5.81 10.46
CA VAL A 183 -1.82 -4.67 10.08
C VAL A 183 -2.72 -3.58 9.52
N VAL A 184 -2.71 -2.42 10.16
CA VAL A 184 -3.54 -1.26 9.82
C VAL A 184 -2.69 -0.28 9.03
N VAL A 185 -2.95 -0.18 7.73
CA VAL A 185 -2.37 0.85 6.85
C VAL A 185 -3.22 2.11 6.99
N LEU A 186 -2.91 2.89 8.01
CA LEU A 186 -3.68 4.07 8.37
C LEU A 186 -3.30 5.22 7.43
N GLY A 187 -4.29 5.91 6.85
CA GLY A 187 -4.06 7.15 6.11
C GLY A 187 -3.00 7.07 5.00
N TRP A 188 -3.03 6.00 4.19
CA TRP A 188 -2.07 5.74 3.10
C TRP A 188 -1.93 6.92 2.12
N GLU A 189 -0.77 7.03 1.45
CA GLU A 189 -0.47 8.05 0.43
C GLU A 189 -0.72 9.50 0.89
N MET A 190 -0.54 9.74 2.19
CA MET A 190 -0.76 11.04 2.82
C MET A 190 0.11 12.17 2.25
N ASN A 191 1.22 11.85 1.59
CA ASN A 191 2.10 12.84 0.97
C ASN A 191 1.56 13.42 -0.34
N GLY A 192 0.50 12.84 -0.90
CA GLY A 192 -0.20 13.35 -2.08
C GLY A 192 -1.33 14.32 -1.77
N THR A 193 -2.17 14.58 -2.78
CA THR A 193 -3.33 15.49 -2.67
C THR A 193 -4.69 14.80 -2.82
N THR A 194 -4.71 13.51 -3.16
CA THR A 194 -5.91 12.76 -3.54
C THR A 194 -6.89 12.64 -2.39
N TYR A 195 -6.40 12.21 -1.24
CA TYR A 195 -7.24 11.84 -0.10
C TYR A 195 -7.53 13.02 0.81
N THR A 196 -8.66 12.98 1.51
CA THR A 196 -9.02 13.96 2.54
C THR A 196 -8.12 13.83 3.76
N HIS A 197 -7.58 12.62 4.04
CA HIS A 197 -6.61 12.38 5.11
C HIS A 197 -5.17 12.80 4.81
N ARG A 198 -4.91 13.45 3.67
CA ARG A 198 -3.57 13.92 3.30
C ARG A 198 -2.91 14.77 4.40
N CYS A 199 -1.59 14.66 4.51
CA CYS A 199 -0.78 15.30 5.54
C CYS A 199 -0.66 16.81 5.34
N GLY A 200 -0.33 17.24 4.12
CA GLY A 200 -0.56 18.62 3.72
C GLY A 200 -2.08 18.85 3.67
N PRO A 201 -2.64 19.86 4.36
CA PRO A 201 -2.03 21.17 4.56
C PRO A 201 -1.57 21.46 6.00
N ASP A 202 -1.72 20.52 6.94
CA ASP A 202 -1.39 20.72 8.37
C ASP A 202 -0.66 19.49 8.96
N PRO A 203 0.64 19.32 8.68
CA PRO A 203 1.41 18.15 9.12
C PRO A 203 1.42 17.95 10.63
N GLU A 204 1.42 19.04 11.42
CA GLU A 204 1.38 18.94 12.89
C GLU A 204 0.05 18.38 13.37
N ALA A 205 -1.08 18.88 12.85
CA ALA A 205 -2.39 18.32 13.16
C ALA A 205 -2.54 16.88 12.65
N TRP A 206 -1.96 16.55 11.49
CA TRP A 206 -1.96 15.19 10.95
C TRP A 206 -1.24 14.22 11.88
N LYS A 207 -0.01 14.54 12.32
CA LYS A 207 0.76 13.72 13.27
C LYS A 207 0.03 13.56 14.60
N ALA A 208 -0.53 14.65 15.13
CA ALA A 208 -1.32 14.59 16.36
C ALA A 208 -2.55 13.69 16.19
N TYR A 209 -3.24 13.76 15.05
CA TYR A 209 -4.41 12.94 14.77
C TYR A 209 -4.05 11.46 14.59
N TRP A 210 -2.96 11.13 13.88
CA TRP A 210 -2.43 9.76 13.82
C TRP A 210 -2.25 9.18 15.22
N ASN A 211 -1.56 9.92 16.09
CA ASN A 211 -1.33 9.53 17.49
C ASN A 211 -2.65 9.27 18.25
N ARG A 212 -3.69 10.09 18.03
CA ARG A 212 -5.03 9.87 18.60
C ARG A 212 -5.66 8.57 18.12
N ILE A 213 -5.62 8.28 16.82
CA ILE A 213 -6.19 7.08 16.23
C ILE A 213 -5.50 5.83 16.79
N VAL A 214 -4.17 5.79 16.75
CA VAL A 214 -3.38 4.66 17.26
C VAL A 214 -3.68 4.43 18.75
N THR A 215 -3.70 5.49 19.55
CA THR A 215 -4.05 5.40 20.98
C THR A 215 -5.47 4.86 21.18
N ALA A 216 -6.44 5.34 20.40
CA ALA A 216 -7.82 4.90 20.47
C ALA A 216 -7.97 3.41 20.12
N MET A 217 -7.33 2.94 19.06
CA MET A 217 -7.36 1.53 18.68
C MET A 217 -6.63 0.65 19.70
N ARG A 218 -5.45 1.07 20.17
CA ARG A 218 -4.68 0.35 21.19
C ARG A 218 -5.37 0.27 22.56
N SER A 219 -6.34 1.14 22.83
CA SER A 219 -7.14 1.10 24.07
C SER A 219 -8.13 -0.07 24.13
N VAL A 220 -8.40 -0.76 23.02
CA VAL A 220 -9.33 -1.90 22.97
C VAL A 220 -8.63 -3.17 23.47
N PRO A 221 -9.13 -3.84 24.53
CA PRO A 221 -8.53 -5.08 25.03
C PRO A 221 -8.48 -6.18 23.97
N GLY A 222 -7.41 -6.97 23.96
CA GLY A 222 -7.23 -8.09 23.03
C GLY A 222 -6.58 -7.72 21.70
N GLN A 223 -6.46 -6.43 21.37
CA GLN A 223 -5.78 -5.99 20.17
C GLN A 223 -4.26 -6.23 20.22
N LYS A 224 -3.68 -6.59 19.09
CA LYS A 224 -2.25 -6.71 18.81
C LYS A 224 -1.93 -6.11 17.43
N PHE A 225 -2.62 -5.03 17.09
CA PHE A 225 -2.49 -4.40 15.77
C PHE A 225 -1.09 -3.82 15.59
N ARG A 226 -0.63 -3.84 14.34
CA ARG A 226 0.56 -3.11 13.90
C ARG A 226 0.14 -1.99 12.96
N PHE A 227 0.76 -0.84 13.09
CA PHE A 227 0.44 0.36 12.31
C PHE A 227 1.51 0.60 11.25
N ASP A 228 1.05 0.62 10.00
CA ASP A 228 1.89 0.79 8.81
C ASP A 228 1.79 2.23 8.29
N PHE A 229 2.91 2.97 8.39
CA PHE A 229 3.04 4.32 7.88
C PHE A 229 3.45 4.28 6.41
N ASN A 230 2.50 4.57 5.53
CA ASN A 230 2.61 4.21 4.12
C ASN A 230 2.42 5.41 3.17
N PRO A 231 3.51 6.08 2.74
CA PRO A 231 3.47 7.11 1.71
C PRO A 231 3.44 6.54 0.28
N SER A 232 3.07 7.38 -0.70
CA SER A 232 3.38 7.13 -2.12
C SER A 232 4.87 7.35 -2.37
N ARG A 233 5.44 6.58 -3.30
CA ARG A 233 6.83 6.73 -3.75
C ARG A 233 7.16 8.15 -4.19
N GLY A 234 8.28 8.66 -3.69
CA GLY A 234 8.82 9.97 -4.05
C GLY A 234 8.26 11.09 -3.18
N ARG A 235 8.51 12.33 -3.58
CA ARG A 235 8.03 13.50 -2.82
C ARG A 235 6.52 13.64 -2.86
N ASP A 236 5.92 13.42 -4.04
CA ASP A 236 4.57 13.88 -4.37
C ASP A 236 4.37 15.37 -3.97
N ALA A 237 3.37 15.72 -3.17
CA ALA A 237 3.10 17.11 -2.77
C ALA A 237 3.98 17.58 -1.60
N VAL A 238 4.25 16.71 -0.62
CA VAL A 238 5.06 17.02 0.56
C VAL A 238 6.04 15.90 0.88
N PRO A 239 7.29 16.17 1.28
CA PRO A 239 8.20 15.13 1.78
C PRO A 239 7.53 14.25 2.83
N TRP A 240 7.33 12.96 2.56
CA TRP A 240 6.58 12.10 3.48
C TRP A 240 7.23 11.97 4.86
N THR A 241 8.55 12.17 4.96
CA THR A 241 9.27 12.17 6.24
C THR A 241 8.82 13.31 7.16
N GLU A 242 8.33 14.44 6.63
CA GLU A 242 7.79 15.54 7.43
C GLU A 242 6.47 15.18 8.13
N CYS A 243 5.80 14.15 7.62
CA CYS A 243 4.55 13.61 8.16
C CYS A 243 4.78 12.50 9.17
N TYR A 244 6.01 12.04 9.40
CA TYR A 244 6.27 10.91 10.30
C TYR A 244 5.81 11.20 11.74
N PRO A 245 4.89 10.41 12.32
CA PRO A 245 4.26 10.73 13.61
C PRO A 245 5.07 10.28 14.84
N GLY A 246 6.15 9.52 14.64
CA GLY A 246 7.09 9.07 15.68
C GLY A 246 7.13 7.55 15.87
N ASP A 247 8.23 7.07 16.44
CA ASP A 247 8.53 5.63 16.56
C ASP A 247 7.56 4.87 17.47
N ASP A 248 6.96 5.53 18.46
CA ASP A 248 6.08 4.87 19.43
C ASP A 248 4.73 4.45 18.83
N VAL A 249 4.34 5.02 17.69
CA VAL A 249 3.02 4.83 17.05
C VAL A 249 3.11 4.30 15.62
N VAL A 250 4.30 3.89 15.20
CA VAL A 250 4.55 3.25 13.90
C VAL A 250 5.35 1.97 14.11
N ASP A 251 4.82 0.88 13.57
CA ASP A 251 5.44 -0.44 13.65
C ASP A 251 6.16 -0.79 12.33
N ILE A 252 5.66 -0.29 11.20
CA ILE A 252 6.14 -0.62 9.84
C ILE A 252 6.24 0.66 9.00
N ILE A 253 7.30 0.78 8.20
CA ILE A 253 7.47 1.83 7.18
C ILE A 253 7.09 1.25 5.81
N GLY A 254 5.87 1.51 5.37
CA GLY A 254 5.38 1.13 4.06
C GLY A 254 5.85 2.03 2.93
N MET A 255 5.48 1.65 1.71
CA MET A 255 5.53 2.48 0.52
C MET A 255 4.60 1.93 -0.55
N ASP A 256 3.75 2.78 -1.10
CA ASP A 256 3.02 2.49 -2.33
C ASP A 256 3.87 2.88 -3.54
N SER A 257 4.13 1.93 -4.44
CA SER A 257 5.00 2.15 -5.60
C SER A 257 4.40 1.61 -6.89
N TYR A 258 4.03 2.53 -7.77
CA TYR A 258 3.56 2.21 -9.12
C TYR A 258 4.59 2.60 -10.19
N ASP A 259 4.55 1.90 -11.31
CA ASP A 259 5.34 2.20 -12.50
C ASP A 259 4.81 3.45 -13.22
N GLN A 260 5.16 4.61 -12.70
CA GLN A 260 4.75 5.91 -13.23
C GLN A 260 5.81 7.00 -13.00
N PRO A 261 5.74 8.10 -13.76
CA PRO A 261 6.52 9.31 -13.49
C PRO A 261 6.19 9.97 -12.13
N PRO A 262 7.17 10.65 -11.48
CA PRO A 262 8.57 10.72 -11.88
C PRO A 262 9.27 9.36 -11.84
N GLY A 263 10.18 9.16 -12.79
CA GLY A 263 10.88 7.91 -13.04
C GLY A 263 10.40 7.17 -14.30
N SER A 264 11.34 7.01 -15.24
CA SER A 264 11.24 6.26 -16.48
C SER A 264 11.89 4.87 -16.40
N SER A 265 12.69 4.64 -15.35
CA SER A 265 13.32 3.35 -15.06
C SER A 265 13.21 3.02 -13.58
N PHE A 266 13.34 1.73 -13.24
CA PHE A 266 13.34 1.30 -11.85
C PHE A 266 14.49 1.92 -11.05
N ASP A 267 15.67 2.12 -11.66
CA ASP A 267 16.78 2.79 -10.99
C ASP A 267 16.43 4.22 -10.58
N GLU A 268 15.63 4.94 -11.37
CA GLU A 268 15.12 6.25 -10.97
C GLU A 268 14.13 6.14 -9.82
N HIS A 269 13.23 5.15 -9.81
CA HIS A 269 12.30 4.89 -8.70
C HIS A 269 13.03 4.59 -7.38
N VAL A 270 14.17 3.91 -7.46
CA VAL A 270 15.03 3.64 -6.30
C VAL A 270 15.72 4.90 -5.82
N ASN A 271 16.30 5.65 -6.75
CA ASN A 271 17.31 6.66 -6.44
C ASN A 271 16.75 8.08 -6.27
N GLU A 272 15.53 8.34 -6.73
CA GLU A 272 14.90 9.65 -6.59
C GLU A 272 14.73 10.07 -5.10
N PRO A 273 14.64 11.37 -4.83
CA PRO A 273 14.34 11.85 -3.49
C PRO A 273 13.05 11.23 -2.97
N TYR A 274 13.10 10.69 -1.74
CA TYR A 274 11.95 10.05 -1.08
C TYR A 274 11.46 8.76 -1.80
N GLY A 275 12.26 8.19 -2.71
CA GLY A 275 11.99 6.93 -3.40
C GLY A 275 12.31 5.67 -2.58
N LEU A 276 12.41 4.51 -3.24
CA LEU A 276 12.51 3.20 -2.56
C LEU A 276 13.72 3.09 -1.65
N ARG A 277 14.90 3.58 -2.06
CA ARG A 277 16.08 3.55 -1.21
C ARG A 277 15.90 4.38 0.06
N LYS A 278 15.24 5.55 -0.05
CA LYS A 278 15.01 6.41 1.11
C LYS A 278 14.09 5.75 2.13
N GLN A 279 13.10 4.95 1.69
CA GLN A 279 12.26 4.15 2.58
C GLN A 279 13.11 3.17 3.41
N ILE A 280 13.97 2.39 2.75
CA ILE A 280 14.82 1.38 3.41
C ILE A 280 15.75 2.04 4.43
N GLU A 281 16.41 3.13 4.03
CA GLU A 281 17.32 3.87 4.90
C GLU A 281 16.59 4.46 6.11
N PHE A 282 15.41 5.03 5.90
CA PHE A 282 14.58 5.59 6.99
C PHE A 282 14.08 4.50 7.93
N ALA A 283 13.61 3.36 7.42
CA ALA A 283 13.19 2.25 8.25
C ALA A 283 14.36 1.71 9.10
N ALA A 284 15.56 1.59 8.51
CA ALA A 284 16.76 1.18 9.24
C ALA A 284 17.17 2.21 10.32
N GLU A 285 17.11 3.51 10.01
CA GLU A 285 17.39 4.59 10.96
C GLU A 285 16.46 4.54 12.19
N HIS A 286 15.20 4.17 11.97
CA HIS A 286 14.16 4.08 13.00
C HIS A 286 13.98 2.68 13.61
N GLY A 287 14.79 1.69 13.18
CA GLY A 287 14.67 0.30 13.64
C GLY A 287 13.33 -0.36 13.32
N LYS A 288 12.74 -0.04 12.16
CA LYS A 288 11.41 -0.50 11.74
C LYS A 288 11.48 -1.52 10.62
N LEU A 289 10.44 -2.36 10.55
CA LEU A 289 10.19 -3.23 9.40
C LEU A 289 9.76 -2.39 8.19
N ILE A 290 9.85 -2.98 7.00
CA ILE A 290 9.35 -2.38 5.75
C ILE A 290 8.20 -3.20 5.17
N SER A 291 7.34 -2.56 4.39
CA SER A 291 6.28 -3.20 3.61
C SER A 291 6.06 -2.51 2.27
N TYR A 292 5.28 -3.16 1.41
CA TYR A 292 4.77 -2.58 0.17
C TYR A 292 3.28 -2.91 0.03
N PRO A 293 2.40 -2.12 0.67
CA PRO A 293 0.96 -2.34 0.65
C PRO A 293 0.37 -2.21 -0.75
N GLU A 294 0.96 -1.39 -1.61
CA GLU A 294 0.60 -1.35 -3.01
C GLU A 294 1.83 -1.32 -3.92
N TRP A 295 1.81 -2.17 -4.93
CA TRP A 295 2.64 -1.97 -6.10
C TRP A 295 1.99 -2.55 -7.34
N GLY A 296 2.39 -2.05 -8.51
CA GLY A 296 1.86 -2.53 -9.78
C GLY A 296 2.27 -1.65 -10.94
N LEU A 297 1.70 -1.95 -12.11
CA LEU A 297 1.90 -1.15 -13.32
C LEU A 297 1.06 0.12 -13.25
N PHE A 298 1.36 1.13 -14.07
CA PHE A 298 0.45 2.26 -14.22
C PHE A 298 0.72 3.01 -15.53
N ARG A 299 1.28 4.22 -15.45
CA ARG A 299 1.39 5.16 -16.57
C ARG A 299 2.46 4.79 -17.59
N ASN A 300 3.41 3.94 -17.20
CA ASN A 300 4.43 3.41 -18.10
C ASN A 300 3.96 2.14 -18.84
N GLY A 301 2.73 1.67 -18.59
CA GLY A 301 2.07 0.58 -19.32
C GLY A 301 2.62 -0.82 -18.99
N ASP A 302 2.51 -1.74 -19.96
CA ASP A 302 3.02 -3.10 -19.85
C ASP A 302 4.55 -3.13 -19.74
N ASN A 303 5.07 -3.12 -18.51
CA ASN A 303 6.48 -3.00 -18.18
C ASN A 303 7.04 -4.24 -17.47
N PRO A 304 7.52 -5.24 -18.24
CA PRO A 304 8.10 -6.46 -17.68
C PRO A 304 9.39 -6.23 -16.88
N GLU A 305 10.10 -5.13 -17.12
CA GLU A 305 11.32 -4.80 -16.36
C GLU A 305 10.96 -4.32 -14.95
N TYR A 306 10.01 -3.40 -14.82
CA TYR A 306 9.53 -2.96 -13.50
C TYR A 306 9.03 -4.14 -12.66
N MET A 307 8.25 -5.03 -13.28
CA MET A 307 7.70 -6.23 -12.62
C MET A 307 8.81 -7.13 -12.07
N ARG A 308 9.83 -7.43 -12.88
CA ARG A 308 10.99 -8.23 -12.46
C ARG A 308 11.75 -7.56 -11.33
N ARG A 309 12.10 -6.28 -11.51
CA ARG A 309 12.93 -5.51 -10.58
C ARG A 309 12.25 -5.32 -9.22
N MET A 310 10.93 -5.11 -9.18
CA MET A 310 10.18 -5.07 -7.91
C MET A 310 10.26 -6.41 -7.17
N LEU A 311 10.08 -7.54 -7.87
CA LEU A 311 10.19 -8.86 -7.25
C LEU A 311 11.62 -9.16 -6.75
N GLU A 312 12.64 -8.79 -7.51
CA GLU A 312 14.04 -8.87 -7.09
C GLU A 312 14.33 -8.00 -5.86
N TRP A 313 13.76 -6.79 -5.82
CA TRP A 313 13.85 -5.87 -4.69
C TRP A 313 13.21 -6.45 -3.43
N MET A 314 12.02 -7.07 -3.52
CA MET A 314 11.39 -7.77 -2.40
C MET A 314 12.22 -8.95 -1.92
N ASN A 315 12.83 -9.70 -2.84
CA ASN A 315 13.69 -10.83 -2.48
C ASN A 315 14.98 -10.37 -1.76
N LEU A 316 15.53 -9.22 -2.17
CA LEU A 316 16.72 -8.63 -1.55
C LEU A 316 16.43 -8.08 -0.16
N HIS A 317 15.38 -7.27 -0.01
CA HIS A 317 15.11 -6.51 1.21
C HIS A 317 14.16 -7.22 2.18
N LYS A 318 13.46 -8.28 1.74
CA LYS A 318 12.58 -9.13 2.55
C LYS A 318 11.60 -8.32 3.41
N PRO A 319 10.70 -7.53 2.79
CA PRO A 319 9.70 -6.79 3.54
C PRO A 319 8.86 -7.74 4.39
N LEU A 320 8.24 -7.25 5.46
CA LEU A 320 7.28 -8.03 6.23
C LEU A 320 6.20 -8.61 5.31
N TYR A 321 5.70 -7.80 4.39
CA TYR A 321 4.80 -8.23 3.34
C TYR A 321 4.86 -7.31 2.11
N HIS A 322 4.34 -7.80 0.99
CA HIS A 322 4.03 -6.98 -0.18
C HIS A 322 2.77 -7.47 -0.90
N THR A 323 2.02 -6.54 -1.51
CA THR A 323 0.74 -6.83 -2.16
C THR A 323 0.67 -6.15 -3.53
N ILE A 324 0.42 -6.93 -4.57
CA ILE A 324 0.21 -6.39 -5.93
C ILE A 324 -1.24 -5.91 -6.08
N THR A 325 -1.43 -4.74 -6.69
CA THR A 325 -2.76 -4.21 -7.01
C THR A 325 -3.23 -4.80 -8.34
N ASP A 326 -4.27 -5.64 -8.33
CA ASP A 326 -4.67 -6.41 -9.51
C ASP A 326 -6.05 -6.00 -10.05
N TYR A 327 -6.06 -4.92 -10.82
CA TYR A 327 -7.12 -4.50 -11.74
C TYR A 327 -6.51 -3.54 -12.76
N CYS A 328 -7.14 -3.30 -13.92
CA CYS A 328 -6.56 -2.39 -14.92
C CYS A 328 -6.50 -0.93 -14.41
N PRO A 329 -5.40 -0.20 -14.64
CA PRO A 329 -4.24 -0.55 -15.47
C PRO A 329 -3.09 -1.25 -14.72
N HIS A 330 -3.25 -1.55 -13.43
CA HIS A 330 -2.16 -1.97 -12.54
C HIS A 330 -1.83 -3.45 -12.60
N GLY A 331 -2.87 -4.26 -12.79
CA GLY A 331 -2.84 -5.70 -12.60
C GLY A 331 -2.07 -6.46 -13.67
N VAL A 332 -1.80 -7.71 -13.35
CA VAL A 332 -1.10 -8.70 -14.19
C VAL A 332 -1.92 -9.96 -14.40
N TRP A 333 -2.97 -10.17 -13.61
CA TRP A 333 -3.84 -11.33 -13.74
C TRP A 333 -5.22 -10.94 -14.25
N GLN A 334 -5.85 -9.94 -13.67
CA GLN A 334 -7.15 -9.43 -14.12
C GLN A 334 -7.07 -8.37 -15.22
N CYS A 335 -5.86 -7.92 -15.57
CA CYS A 335 -5.68 -6.93 -16.63
C CYS A 335 -4.99 -7.53 -17.86
N ASP A 336 -5.74 -7.68 -18.95
CA ASP A 336 -5.24 -8.24 -20.21
C ASP A 336 -4.32 -7.27 -20.98
N ASP A 337 -4.28 -5.98 -20.60
CA ASP A 337 -3.45 -4.96 -21.24
C ASP A 337 -1.94 -5.10 -20.91
N ASN A 338 -1.58 -6.00 -19.97
CA ASN A 338 -0.22 -6.15 -19.45
C ASN A 338 0.43 -7.52 -19.74
N PRO A 339 0.33 -8.10 -20.95
CA PRO A 339 0.64 -9.51 -21.19
C PRO A 339 2.13 -9.86 -20.97
N ARG A 340 3.07 -8.95 -21.24
CA ARG A 340 4.50 -9.24 -21.02
C ARG A 340 4.85 -9.23 -19.54
N SER A 341 4.24 -8.32 -18.78
CA SER A 341 4.40 -8.24 -17.33
C SER A 341 3.73 -9.40 -16.63
N SER A 342 2.55 -9.83 -17.09
CA SER A 342 1.87 -11.06 -16.66
C SER A 342 2.77 -12.28 -16.81
N LEU A 343 3.46 -12.39 -17.95
CA LEU A 343 4.40 -13.50 -18.19
C LEU A 343 5.55 -13.49 -17.19
N VAL A 344 6.19 -12.33 -16.96
CA VAL A 344 7.29 -12.20 -16.00
C VAL A 344 6.83 -12.51 -14.58
N PHE A 345 5.74 -11.88 -14.13
CA PHE A 345 5.20 -12.08 -12.78
C PHE A 345 4.87 -13.54 -12.54
N ARG A 346 4.16 -14.17 -13.49
CA ARG A 346 3.84 -15.58 -13.42
C ARG A 346 5.10 -16.43 -13.42
N GLN A 347 6.05 -16.23 -14.32
CA GLN A 347 7.29 -17.04 -14.38
C GLN A 347 8.11 -16.97 -13.08
N MET A 348 8.21 -15.80 -12.46
CA MET A 348 8.99 -15.62 -11.23
C MET A 348 8.30 -16.18 -9.99
N LEU A 349 6.96 -16.31 -10.01
CA LEU A 349 6.17 -16.75 -8.86
C LEU A 349 5.51 -18.12 -9.03
N TYR A 350 5.56 -18.70 -10.23
CA TYR A 350 5.02 -20.03 -10.52
C TYR A 350 5.69 -21.09 -9.62
N GLY A 351 4.91 -21.93 -8.95
CA GLY A 351 5.47 -23.05 -8.14
C GLY A 351 6.41 -23.96 -8.96
N LYS A 352 7.57 -24.41 -8.47
CA LYS A 352 7.88 -25.40 -7.40
C LYS A 352 9.34 -25.25 -6.88
N GLU A 353 9.73 -25.65 -5.66
CA GLU A 353 9.63 -27.00 -5.04
C GLU A 353 9.33 -26.96 -3.51
N PRO A 354 8.45 -27.84 -2.97
CA PRO A 354 8.49 -28.20 -1.55
C PRO A 354 9.79 -28.94 -1.27
N GLU A 355 10.50 -28.63 -0.17
CA GLU A 355 11.59 -29.47 0.31
C GLU A 355 11.10 -30.92 0.43
N LEU A 356 11.62 -31.81 -0.42
CA LEU A 356 11.52 -33.23 -0.15
C LEU A 356 12.23 -33.47 1.18
N PRO A 357 11.61 -34.13 2.19
CA PRO A 357 12.39 -34.64 3.29
C PRO A 357 13.46 -35.56 2.69
N THR A 358 14.73 -35.23 2.92
CA THR A 358 15.87 -36.01 2.47
C THR A 358 15.64 -37.47 2.88
N GLN A 359 15.36 -38.34 1.92
CA GLN A 359 15.40 -39.78 2.18
C GLN A 359 16.85 -40.10 2.56
N PRO A 360 17.10 -40.87 3.64
CA PRO A 360 18.44 -41.35 3.94
C PRO A 360 19.01 -42.08 2.72
N ALA A 361 20.28 -41.80 2.39
CA ALA A 361 20.95 -42.44 1.27
C ALA A 361 20.83 -43.98 1.35
N PRO A 362 20.53 -44.68 0.24
CA PRO A 362 20.44 -46.13 0.27
C PRO A 362 21.81 -46.75 0.57
N GLU A 363 21.83 -47.63 1.56
CA GLU A 363 22.98 -48.42 1.97
C GLU A 363 23.45 -49.33 0.81
N PRO A 364 24.77 -49.53 0.59
CA PRO A 364 25.26 -50.25 -0.57
C PRO A 364 25.00 -51.75 -0.48
N THR A 365 24.08 -52.26 -1.30
CA THR A 365 23.80 -53.70 -1.40
C THR A 365 24.86 -54.42 -2.25
N ARG A 366 25.39 -55.52 -1.70
CA ARG A 366 26.39 -56.45 -2.26
C ARG A 366 25.90 -57.13 -3.57
N PRO A 367 26.79 -57.47 -4.53
CA PRO A 367 26.38 -58.01 -5.84
C PRO A 367 26.06 -59.52 -5.79
N GLN A 368 25.04 -59.93 -6.57
CA GLN A 368 24.65 -61.32 -6.82
C GLN A 368 24.48 -61.57 -8.33
N PRO A 369 24.80 -62.77 -8.88
CA PRO A 369 25.21 -62.93 -10.27
C PRO A 369 24.09 -63.24 -11.28
N GLU A 370 24.38 -62.89 -12.54
CA GLU A 370 23.59 -63.13 -13.75
C GLU A 370 23.31 -64.61 -14.06
N PRO A 371 22.14 -64.90 -14.69
CA PRO A 371 22.02 -66.03 -15.59
C PRO A 371 21.55 -65.65 -17.01
N THR A 372 22.14 -66.40 -17.93
CA THR A 372 22.19 -66.37 -19.39
C THR A 372 20.87 -66.54 -20.16
N LYS A 373 20.84 -65.89 -21.34
CA LYS A 373 19.88 -66.00 -22.45
C LYS A 373 19.93 -67.37 -23.17
N PRO A 374 18.81 -67.84 -23.76
CA PRO A 374 18.82 -68.39 -25.12
C PRO A 374 17.75 -67.78 -26.06
N GLU A 375 17.87 -68.14 -27.34
CA GLU A 375 17.52 -67.42 -28.57
C GLU A 375 16.25 -68.02 -29.31
N PRO A 376 15.92 -67.75 -30.60
CA PRO A 376 14.62 -67.19 -31.03
C PRO A 376 13.88 -68.03 -32.12
N THR A 377 12.70 -67.60 -32.61
CA THR A 377 12.09 -68.05 -33.90
C THR A 377 10.94 -67.08 -34.35
N PRO A 378 10.40 -67.07 -35.61
CA PRO A 378 10.97 -66.42 -36.81
C PRO A 378 10.00 -65.51 -37.65
N THR A 379 10.61 -64.58 -38.43
CA THR A 379 10.36 -64.10 -39.83
C THR A 379 8.98 -63.65 -40.36
N GLN A 380 8.87 -62.40 -40.90
CA GLN A 380 8.67 -62.04 -42.35
C GLN A 380 8.58 -60.50 -42.62
N PRO A 381 8.63 -59.96 -43.87
CA PRO A 381 9.64 -58.97 -44.29
C PRO A 381 9.12 -57.58 -44.73
N GLU A 382 10.08 -56.69 -44.98
CA GLU A 382 10.05 -55.25 -45.32
C GLU A 382 9.13 -54.79 -46.47
N PRO A 383 8.87 -53.47 -46.54
CA PRO A 383 9.45 -52.73 -47.67
C PRO A 383 10.20 -51.44 -47.30
N LYS A 384 11.29 -51.26 -48.04
CA LYS A 384 12.29 -50.18 -48.08
C LYS A 384 11.75 -48.82 -48.54
N PRO A 385 12.12 -47.71 -47.88
CA PRO A 385 12.17 -46.39 -48.52
C PRO A 385 13.60 -46.00 -48.97
N ALA A 386 13.65 -45.26 -50.07
CA ALA A 386 14.79 -44.91 -50.90
C ALA A 386 15.77 -43.87 -50.28
N PRO A 387 17.02 -43.80 -50.77
CA PRO A 387 17.98 -42.77 -50.36
C PRO A 387 17.66 -41.38 -50.93
N THR A 388 17.79 -40.38 -50.07
CA THR A 388 17.70 -38.94 -50.34
C THR A 388 18.79 -38.47 -51.31
N PRO A 389 18.50 -37.64 -52.32
CA PRO A 389 19.51 -37.11 -53.22
C PRO A 389 20.30 -35.94 -52.59
N THR A 390 21.61 -35.94 -52.86
CA THR A 390 22.61 -34.90 -52.59
C THR A 390 22.31 -33.60 -53.36
N PRO A 391 22.49 -32.40 -52.76
CA PRO A 391 22.42 -31.15 -53.52
C PRO A 391 23.72 -30.84 -54.29
N THR A 392 23.58 -30.58 -55.59
CA THR A 392 24.59 -30.06 -56.54
C THR A 392 24.82 -28.55 -56.32
N PRO A 393 26.05 -28.02 -56.53
CA PRO A 393 26.36 -26.61 -56.30
C PRO A 393 25.74 -25.71 -57.39
N THR A 394 25.03 -24.67 -56.98
CA THR A 394 24.51 -23.62 -57.87
C THR A 394 25.39 -22.38 -57.80
N GLN A 395 25.63 -21.79 -58.98
CA GLN A 395 26.41 -20.59 -59.29
C GLN A 395 26.06 -19.33 -58.46
N PRO A 396 26.98 -18.33 -58.42
CA PRO A 396 26.80 -17.11 -57.63
C PRO A 396 25.67 -16.21 -58.15
N ALA A 397 24.92 -15.66 -57.19
CA ALA A 397 23.88 -14.67 -57.41
C ALA A 397 24.44 -13.34 -57.95
N PRO A 398 23.67 -12.59 -58.76
CA PRO A 398 24.05 -11.24 -59.18
C PRO A 398 24.01 -10.27 -57.99
N THR A 399 25.02 -9.42 -57.93
CA THR A 399 25.19 -8.30 -57.00
C THR A 399 23.95 -7.41 -56.93
N PRO A 400 23.42 -7.07 -55.73
CA PRO A 400 22.37 -6.07 -55.62
C PRO A 400 22.94 -4.68 -55.92
N THR A 401 22.40 -4.03 -56.95
CA THR A 401 22.66 -2.62 -57.25
C THR A 401 22.16 -1.76 -56.10
N GLN A 402 23.06 -0.95 -55.56
CA GLN A 402 22.81 0.07 -54.53
C GLN A 402 21.71 1.05 -55.01
N PRO A 403 20.64 1.30 -54.22
CA PRO A 403 19.74 2.41 -54.53
C PRO A 403 20.45 3.74 -54.25
N GLU A 404 20.33 4.68 -55.19
CA GLU A 404 20.79 6.05 -55.05
C GLU A 404 20.27 6.71 -53.76
N PRO A 405 21.08 7.53 -53.08
CA PRO A 405 20.62 8.26 -51.90
C PRO A 405 19.55 9.29 -52.31
N LYS A 406 18.35 9.15 -51.73
CA LYS A 406 17.33 10.21 -51.74
C LYS A 406 17.94 11.50 -51.17
N PRO A 407 17.62 12.67 -51.75
CA PRO A 407 18.10 13.94 -51.24
C PRO A 407 17.59 14.16 -49.80
N VAL A 408 18.54 14.46 -48.91
CA VAL A 408 18.27 14.88 -47.53
C VAL A 408 17.47 16.19 -47.58
N PRO A 409 16.32 16.31 -46.90
CA PRO A 409 15.64 17.59 -46.80
C PRO A 409 16.51 18.56 -45.99
N THR A 410 16.79 19.72 -46.60
CA THR A 410 17.44 20.86 -45.98
C THR A 410 16.70 21.24 -44.69
N PRO A 411 17.39 21.49 -43.56
CA PRO A 411 16.73 21.95 -42.35
C PRO A 411 16.08 23.31 -42.60
N THR A 412 14.76 23.37 -42.48
CA THR A 412 14.00 24.61 -42.37
C THR A 412 14.54 25.41 -41.18
N PRO A 413 14.83 26.72 -41.32
CA PRO A 413 15.34 27.51 -40.20
C PRO A 413 14.35 27.45 -39.03
N THR A 414 14.84 26.98 -37.89
CA THR A 414 14.14 27.05 -36.60
C THR A 414 13.77 28.51 -36.33
N PRO A 415 12.50 28.85 -36.03
CA PRO A 415 12.16 30.20 -35.62
C PRO A 415 12.97 30.53 -34.36
N THR A 416 13.70 31.66 -34.41
CA THR A 416 14.37 32.21 -33.24
C THR A 416 13.31 32.45 -32.17
N PRO A 417 13.49 31.96 -30.92
CA PRO A 417 12.55 32.23 -29.85
C PRO A 417 12.45 33.74 -29.67
N THR A 418 11.27 34.28 -29.95
CA THR A 418 10.96 35.67 -29.63
C THR A 418 10.90 35.73 -28.11
N GLN A 419 11.80 36.50 -27.52
CA GLN A 419 11.83 36.80 -26.10
C GLN A 419 10.44 37.29 -25.68
N PRO A 420 9.81 36.71 -24.63
CA PRO A 420 8.56 37.24 -24.12
C PRO A 420 8.80 38.69 -23.68
N GLU A 421 7.93 39.57 -24.15
CA GLU A 421 7.83 40.95 -23.71
C GLU A 421 7.72 40.96 -22.17
N PRO A 422 8.48 41.81 -21.46
CA PRO A 422 8.43 41.84 -20.01
C PRO A 422 7.01 42.20 -19.56
N GLU A 423 6.40 41.32 -18.77
CA GLU A 423 5.12 41.60 -18.13
C GLU A 423 5.17 42.94 -17.39
N PRO A 424 4.12 43.77 -17.50
CA PRO A 424 4.08 45.04 -16.79
C PRO A 424 4.16 44.79 -15.28
N LYS A 425 5.18 45.39 -14.67
CA LYS A 425 5.41 45.37 -13.22
C LYS A 425 4.11 45.70 -12.48
N PRO A 426 3.63 44.84 -11.56
CA PRO A 426 2.42 45.13 -10.80
C PRO A 426 2.59 46.44 -10.03
N ALA A 427 1.60 47.32 -10.15
CA ALA A 427 1.51 48.55 -9.39
C ALA A 427 1.55 48.24 -7.88
N PRO A 428 2.20 49.09 -7.06
CA PRO A 428 2.28 48.85 -5.62
C PRO A 428 0.87 48.80 -5.02
N THR A 429 0.54 47.67 -4.40
CA THR A 429 -0.65 47.50 -3.58
C THR A 429 -0.64 48.57 -2.48
N PRO A 430 -1.73 49.33 -2.26
CA PRO A 430 -1.79 50.32 -1.19
C PRO A 430 -1.54 49.64 0.15
N THR A 431 -0.57 50.16 0.91
CA THR A 431 -0.28 49.74 2.27
C THR A 431 -1.54 49.91 3.13
N PRO A 432 -1.97 48.90 3.90
CA PRO A 432 -3.11 49.06 4.80
C PRO A 432 -2.77 50.13 5.84
N THR A 433 -3.60 51.18 5.89
CA THR A 433 -3.60 52.18 6.95
C THR A 433 -3.74 51.47 8.30
N PRO A 434 -2.91 51.79 9.32
CA PRO A 434 -3.05 51.19 10.63
C PRO A 434 -4.43 51.54 11.22
N THR A 435 -5.23 50.51 11.50
CA THR A 435 -6.45 50.63 12.29
C THR A 435 -6.09 51.20 13.66
N PRO A 436 -6.80 52.24 14.17
CA PRO A 436 -6.50 52.82 15.46
C PRO A 436 -6.62 51.77 16.57
N THR A 437 -5.57 51.69 17.39
CA THR A 437 -5.53 50.89 18.61
C THR A 437 -6.69 51.28 19.53
N PRO A 438 -7.53 50.32 19.99
CA PRO A 438 -8.56 50.63 20.96
C PRO A 438 -7.90 51.10 22.27
N THR A 439 -8.35 52.25 22.75
CA THR A 439 -7.96 52.83 24.04
C THR A 439 -8.37 51.88 25.18
N PRO A 440 -7.55 51.69 26.23
CA PRO A 440 -7.92 50.84 27.35
C PRO A 440 -9.13 51.43 28.08
N THR A 441 -10.28 50.77 27.99
CA THR A 441 -11.44 51.11 28.81
C THR A 441 -11.21 50.58 30.23
N GLN A 442 -11.34 51.47 31.20
CA GLN A 442 -11.28 51.21 32.64
C GLN A 442 -12.13 49.98 33.07
N PRO A 443 -11.68 49.18 34.04
CA PRO A 443 -12.50 48.10 34.59
C PRO A 443 -13.71 48.68 35.33
N LYS A 444 -14.89 48.22 34.94
CA LYS A 444 -16.17 48.48 35.61
C LYS A 444 -16.17 47.79 36.99
N PRO A 445 -16.66 48.44 38.06
CA PRO A 445 -16.70 47.83 39.39
C PRO A 445 -17.60 46.58 39.43
N ASP A 446 -17.13 45.61 40.21
CA ASP A 446 -17.69 44.28 40.44
C ASP A 446 -19.14 44.37 40.96
N PRO A 447 -20.11 43.63 40.37
CA PRO A 447 -21.45 43.54 40.94
C PRO A 447 -21.49 42.58 42.13
N GLU A 448 -22.06 43.10 43.22
CA GLU A 448 -22.29 42.46 44.51
C GLU A 448 -22.97 41.06 44.40
N PRO A 449 -22.60 40.08 45.26
CA PRO A 449 -23.07 38.69 45.14
C PRO A 449 -24.57 38.56 45.44
N LYS A 450 -25.32 38.03 44.47
CA LYS A 450 -26.74 37.69 44.60
C LYS A 450 -26.91 36.39 45.41
N PRO A 451 -27.88 36.30 46.35
CA PRO A 451 -28.05 35.14 47.22
C PRO A 451 -28.48 33.87 46.46
N ALA A 452 -28.00 32.72 46.97
CA ALA A 452 -28.22 31.39 46.43
C ALA A 452 -29.70 30.99 46.41
N PRO A 453 -30.18 30.29 45.35
CA PRO A 453 -31.54 29.78 45.29
C PRO A 453 -31.71 28.51 46.15
N THR A 454 -32.81 28.48 46.90
CA THR A 454 -33.33 27.36 47.70
C THR A 454 -33.80 26.21 46.79
N PRO A 455 -33.62 24.92 47.16
CA PRO A 455 -34.08 23.79 46.35
C PRO A 455 -35.61 23.63 46.34
N THR A 456 -36.20 23.51 45.16
CA THR A 456 -37.61 23.19 44.91
C THR A 456 -37.80 21.67 44.80
N PRO A 457 -38.89 21.08 45.36
CA PRO A 457 -39.08 19.63 45.41
C PRO A 457 -39.36 18.97 44.05
N THR A 458 -38.85 17.74 43.93
CA THR A 458 -38.99 16.79 42.82
C THR A 458 -40.45 16.44 42.50
N PRO A 459 -40.90 16.49 41.23
CA PRO A 459 -42.20 15.95 40.83
C PRO A 459 -42.15 14.42 40.73
N THR A 460 -43.08 13.76 41.40
CA THR A 460 -43.34 12.31 41.28
C THR A 460 -43.90 11.98 39.90
N GLN A 461 -43.27 11.01 39.23
CA GLN A 461 -43.65 10.46 37.93
C GLN A 461 -44.96 9.65 38.02
N PRO A 462 -45.95 9.83 37.12
CA PRO A 462 -47.08 8.91 37.00
C PRO A 462 -46.68 7.62 36.27
N GLU A 463 -47.28 6.49 36.68
CA GLU A 463 -47.09 5.15 36.10
C GLU A 463 -47.27 5.08 34.58
N PRO A 464 -46.49 4.23 33.88
CA PRO A 464 -46.61 4.03 32.44
C PRO A 464 -47.87 3.19 32.09
N LYS A 465 -48.69 3.76 31.20
CA LYS A 465 -49.78 3.09 30.49
C LYS A 465 -49.23 2.01 29.53
N PRO A 466 -49.86 0.84 29.38
CA PRO A 466 -49.35 -0.24 28.52
C PRO A 466 -49.34 0.14 27.03
N ALA A 467 -48.26 -0.26 26.35
CA ALA A 467 -48.02 -0.06 24.93
C ALA A 467 -48.97 -0.91 24.05
N PRO A 468 -49.31 -0.45 22.83
CA PRO A 468 -50.11 -1.23 21.89
C PRO A 468 -49.31 -2.41 21.32
N THR A 469 -49.98 -3.56 21.23
CA THR A 469 -49.48 -4.83 20.70
C THR A 469 -49.07 -4.70 19.22
N GLU A 470 -47.83 -5.09 18.93
CA GLU A 470 -47.26 -5.21 17.59
C GLU A 470 -47.96 -6.34 16.81
N PRO A 471 -48.29 -6.17 15.51
CA PRO A 471 -48.93 -7.23 14.73
C PRO A 471 -47.93 -8.34 14.39
N THR A 472 -48.41 -9.58 14.52
CA THR A 472 -47.69 -10.82 14.19
C THR A 472 -47.09 -10.80 12.78
N PRO A 473 -45.82 -11.20 12.58
CA PRO A 473 -45.21 -11.26 11.26
C PRO A 473 -45.91 -12.34 10.40
N VAL A 474 -46.32 -11.94 9.20
CA VAL A 474 -46.81 -12.85 8.14
C VAL A 474 -45.62 -13.67 7.64
N PRO A 475 -45.73 -15.01 7.49
CA PRO A 475 -44.63 -15.83 6.99
C PRO A 475 -44.23 -15.41 5.56
N LEU A 476 -42.93 -15.24 5.35
CA LEU A 476 -42.34 -14.97 4.03
C LEU A 476 -42.70 -16.10 3.06
N PRO A 477 -43.08 -15.79 1.81
CA PRO A 477 -43.30 -16.82 0.79
C PRO A 477 -41.98 -17.57 0.50
N THR A 478 -42.10 -18.89 0.40
CA THR A 478 -41.01 -19.80 0.03
C THR A 478 -40.39 -19.36 -1.32
N PRO A 479 -39.06 -19.28 -1.45
CA PRO A 479 -38.43 -18.86 -2.69
C PRO A 479 -38.76 -19.83 -3.82
N VAL A 480 -39.35 -19.29 -4.89
CA VAL A 480 -39.58 -19.98 -6.16
C VAL A 480 -38.21 -20.26 -6.82
N PRO A 481 -37.99 -21.43 -7.45
CA PRO A 481 -36.73 -21.72 -8.13
C PRO A 481 -36.44 -20.66 -9.19
N GLN A 482 -35.29 -19.98 -9.08
CA GLN A 482 -34.85 -18.96 -10.03
C GLN A 482 -34.52 -19.61 -11.40
N PRO A 483 -34.90 -18.98 -12.53
CA PRO A 483 -34.54 -19.47 -13.85
C PRO A 483 -33.03 -19.36 -14.11
N ASN A 484 -32.52 -20.20 -15.00
CA ASN A 484 -31.10 -20.25 -15.38
C ASN A 484 -30.71 -18.96 -16.15
N CYS A 485 -30.11 -17.97 -15.48
CA CYS A 485 -29.79 -16.65 -16.05
C CYS A 485 -28.31 -16.46 -16.43
N TRP A 486 -28.05 -15.48 -17.30
CA TRP A 486 -26.78 -14.74 -17.33
C TRP A 486 -26.89 -13.51 -16.44
N SER A 487 -25.87 -13.29 -15.60
CA SER A 487 -25.73 -12.04 -14.82
C SER A 487 -25.00 -11.02 -15.67
N LEU A 488 -25.59 -9.83 -15.82
CA LEU A 488 -24.96 -8.71 -16.51
C LEU A 488 -24.50 -7.69 -15.47
N ASP A 489 -23.18 -7.46 -15.41
CA ASP A 489 -22.56 -6.41 -14.60
C ASP A 489 -22.73 -5.08 -15.35
N LEU A 490 -23.47 -4.15 -14.74
CA LEU A 490 -23.73 -2.82 -15.30
C LEU A 490 -22.87 -1.73 -14.67
N GLY A 491 -21.92 -2.11 -13.81
CA GLY A 491 -21.10 -1.23 -13.01
C GLY A 491 -21.85 -0.67 -11.79
N SER A 492 -21.09 -0.47 -10.71
CA SER A 492 -21.58 -0.08 -9.38
C SER A 492 -22.46 1.18 -9.38
N TRP A 493 -22.18 2.12 -10.30
CA TRP A 493 -23.00 3.32 -10.44
C TRP A 493 -24.42 2.98 -10.88
N VAL A 494 -24.62 2.17 -11.92
CA VAL A 494 -25.95 1.84 -12.45
C VAL A 494 -26.70 0.90 -11.52
N GLU A 495 -26.01 -0.10 -10.96
CA GLU A 495 -26.61 -1.10 -10.07
C GLU A 495 -27.15 -0.50 -8.76
N SER A 496 -26.56 0.59 -8.28
CA SER A 496 -27.06 1.34 -7.13
C SER A 496 -28.45 1.98 -7.35
N TRP A 497 -28.81 2.27 -8.61
CA TRP A 497 -30.13 2.82 -8.95
C TRP A 497 -31.21 1.75 -9.08
N ILE A 498 -30.83 0.53 -9.44
CA ILE A 498 -31.77 -0.54 -9.81
C ILE A 498 -31.83 -1.69 -8.80
N GLY A 499 -31.08 -1.65 -7.71
CA GLY A 499 -31.20 -2.59 -6.59
C GLY A 499 -30.30 -3.83 -6.67
N GLY A 500 -29.49 -3.97 -7.73
CA GLY A 500 -28.58 -5.09 -7.90
C GLY A 500 -28.29 -5.41 -9.37
N PRO A 501 -27.50 -6.48 -9.63
CA PRO A 501 -27.20 -6.92 -10.98
C PRO A 501 -28.45 -7.42 -11.71
N VAL A 502 -28.45 -7.36 -13.04
CA VAL A 502 -29.64 -7.70 -13.85
C VAL A 502 -29.59 -9.16 -14.32
N CYS A 503 -30.67 -9.91 -14.08
CA CYS A 503 -30.88 -11.28 -14.58
C CYS A 503 -31.43 -11.22 -16.01
N VAL A 504 -30.69 -11.77 -16.98
CA VAL A 504 -31.23 -12.01 -18.33
C VAL A 504 -31.52 -13.51 -18.47
N PRO A 505 -32.78 -13.93 -18.68
CA PRO A 505 -33.13 -15.35 -18.83
C PRO A 505 -32.46 -15.95 -20.07
N LYS A 506 -31.74 -17.08 -19.92
CA LYS A 506 -31.06 -17.74 -21.05
C LYS A 506 -32.03 -18.21 -22.15
N ASP A 507 -33.28 -18.48 -21.80
CA ASP A 507 -34.31 -18.99 -22.72
C ASP A 507 -34.93 -17.91 -23.64
N SER A 508 -34.56 -16.64 -23.43
CA SER A 508 -35.10 -15.50 -24.20
C SER A 508 -34.53 -15.38 -25.62
N TRP A 509 -33.47 -16.13 -25.94
CA TRP A 509 -32.87 -16.18 -27.27
C TRP A 509 -33.27 -17.45 -28.00
N LYS A 510 -34.48 -17.47 -28.56
CA LYS A 510 -34.77 -18.35 -29.70
C LYS A 510 -34.36 -17.62 -30.97
N GLU A 511 -33.56 -18.28 -31.79
CA GLU A 511 -33.19 -17.86 -33.15
C GLU A 511 -34.46 -17.72 -34.02
N GLU A 512 -35.17 -16.60 -33.87
CA GLU A 512 -36.09 -16.12 -34.88
C GLU A 512 -35.74 -14.66 -35.17
N SER A 513 -35.24 -14.44 -36.38
CA SER A 513 -34.91 -13.14 -36.95
C SER A 513 -36.17 -12.26 -36.98
N GLY A 514 -36.36 -11.45 -35.92
CA GLY A 514 -37.50 -10.53 -35.84
C GLY A 514 -37.84 -9.98 -34.45
N LEU A 515 -37.09 -10.31 -33.39
CA LEU A 515 -37.38 -9.80 -32.05
C LEU A 515 -36.96 -8.32 -31.91
N GLY A 516 -37.95 -7.43 -31.78
CA GLY A 516 -37.71 -6.04 -31.43
C GLY A 516 -37.20 -5.92 -30.00
N TRP A 517 -36.30 -4.95 -29.75
CA TRP A 517 -35.64 -4.72 -28.44
C TRP A 517 -36.60 -4.63 -27.24
N LYS A 518 -37.87 -4.28 -27.47
CA LYS A 518 -38.90 -4.20 -26.42
C LYS A 518 -39.36 -5.57 -25.93
N ASP A 519 -39.32 -6.60 -26.77
CA ASP A 519 -39.73 -7.96 -26.37
C ASP A 519 -38.59 -8.69 -25.64
N ALA A 520 -37.33 -8.34 -25.91
CA ALA A 520 -36.17 -8.80 -25.14
C ALA A 520 -36.14 -8.28 -23.68
N LEU A 521 -36.90 -7.22 -23.38
CA LEU A 521 -37.02 -6.64 -22.04
C LEU A 521 -38.20 -7.20 -21.22
N LYS A 522 -39.06 -8.05 -21.82
CA LYS A 522 -40.14 -8.71 -21.08
C LYS A 522 -39.56 -9.80 -20.19
N GLY A 523 -39.59 -9.58 -18.87
CA GLY A 523 -39.08 -10.52 -17.86
C GLY A 523 -37.73 -10.14 -17.26
N VAL A 524 -37.20 -8.96 -17.58
CA VAL A 524 -36.07 -8.37 -16.87
C VAL A 524 -36.56 -7.89 -15.51
N TRP A 525 -36.03 -8.47 -14.44
CA TRP A 525 -36.32 -8.05 -13.07
C TRP A 525 -35.09 -7.45 -12.38
N PRO A 526 -35.25 -6.36 -11.62
CA PRO A 526 -34.29 -6.00 -10.59
C PRO A 526 -34.36 -7.05 -9.47
N PHE A 527 -33.21 -7.40 -8.89
CA PHE A 527 -33.15 -8.20 -7.67
C PHE A 527 -33.62 -7.41 -6.46
#